data_AF-A0ABD2NZV3-F1
#
_entry.id   AF-A0ABD2NZV3-F1
#
_cell.length_a   1.000
_cell.length_b   1.000
_cell.length_c   1.000
_cell.angle_alpha   90.00
_cell.angle_beta   90.00
_cell.angle_gamma   90.00
#
_symmetry.space_group_name_H-M   'P 1'
#
loop_
_entity.id
_entity.type
_entity.pdbx_description
1 polymer ?
#
loop_
_entity_poly.entity_id
_entity_poly.type
_entity_poly.pdbx_seq_one_letter_code
_entity_poly.pdbx_strand_id
1 'polypeptide(L)'
;MAAGLLKSVNRKNELHKDSMENPHYQILKLEHTNYRNRLSKLIIETEKLYLQNYMQKQASSSKALWSYVNNICNNDYSKSQTAVQQLEKNGQMLEQEEEIVHSFKVFFSGVGQEYADKIEQPDEYK
;
A
#
# COMPACT_ATOMS: atom_id res chain seq x y z
N MET A 1 11.19 -12.59 -12.94
CA MET A 1 10.24 -11.92 -13.84
C MET A 1 9.91 -12.90 -14.98
N ALA A 2 8.64 -13.14 -15.30
CA ALA A 2 8.28 -14.16 -16.30
C ALA A 2 8.89 -13.82 -17.68
N ALA A 3 9.47 -14.81 -18.36
CA ALA A 3 10.18 -14.61 -19.64
C ALA A 3 9.30 -13.92 -20.72
N GLY A 4 7.98 -14.12 -20.68
CA GLY A 4 7.02 -13.46 -21.56
C GLY A 4 6.86 -11.95 -21.32
N LEU A 5 6.90 -11.51 -20.05
CA LEU A 5 6.84 -10.08 -19.72
C LEU A 5 8.11 -9.37 -20.19
N LEU A 6 9.28 -10.00 -20.03
CA LEU A 6 10.54 -9.43 -20.49
C LEU A 6 10.55 -9.23 -22.02
N LYS A 7 10.09 -10.23 -22.79
CA LYS A 7 9.92 -10.10 -24.25
C LYS A 7 8.97 -8.94 -24.60
N SER A 8 7.89 -8.80 -23.86
CA SER A 8 6.90 -7.74 -24.09
C SER A 8 7.46 -6.35 -23.77
N VAL A 9 8.25 -6.21 -22.71
CA VAL A 9 8.96 -4.97 -22.36
C VAL A 9 9.96 -4.60 -23.46
N ASN A 10 10.73 -5.56 -23.96
CA ASN A 10 11.67 -5.33 -25.05
C ASN A 10 10.94 -4.86 -26.31
N ARG A 11 9.82 -5.51 -26.68
CA ARG A 11 9.00 -5.09 -27.81
C ARG A 11 8.44 -3.67 -27.65
N LYS A 12 7.99 -3.29 -26.44
CA LYS A 12 7.58 -1.90 -26.16
C LYS A 12 8.73 -0.92 -26.41
N ASN A 13 9.94 -1.26 -26.01
CA ASN A 13 11.12 -0.41 -26.17
C ASN A 13 11.53 -0.28 -27.65
N GLU A 14 11.44 -1.35 -28.43
CA GLU A 14 11.60 -1.32 -29.89
C GLU A 14 10.60 -0.36 -30.54
N LEU A 15 9.29 -0.53 -30.26
CA LEU A 15 8.24 0.34 -30.81
C LEU A 15 8.41 1.81 -30.40
N HIS A 16 8.91 2.06 -29.19
CA HIS A 16 9.24 3.41 -28.74
C HIS A 16 10.37 4.00 -29.57
N LYS A 17 11.44 3.24 -29.80
CA LYS A 17 12.57 3.66 -30.63
C LYS A 17 12.09 3.96 -32.06
N ASP A 18 11.33 3.05 -32.68
CA ASP A 18 10.81 3.22 -34.04
C ASP A 18 9.95 4.49 -34.16
N SER A 19 9.09 4.75 -33.16
CA SER A 19 8.25 5.95 -33.10
C SER A 19 9.06 7.23 -32.89
N MET A 20 10.23 7.18 -32.24
CA MET A 20 11.10 8.34 -32.05
C MET A 20 11.95 8.64 -33.29
N GLU A 21 12.43 7.61 -33.98
CA GLU A 21 13.20 7.75 -35.22
C GLU A 21 12.33 8.25 -36.38
N ASN A 22 11.02 7.97 -36.35
CA ASN A 22 10.08 8.27 -37.43
C ASN A 22 8.88 9.12 -36.95
N PRO A 23 9.11 10.36 -36.47
CA PRO A 23 8.10 11.15 -35.76
C PRO A 23 6.91 11.59 -36.63
N HIS A 24 7.07 11.64 -37.95
CA HIS A 24 6.01 12.00 -38.89
C HIS A 24 4.99 10.88 -39.11
N TYR A 25 5.32 9.64 -38.77
CA TYR A 25 4.44 8.48 -38.95
C TYR A 25 3.57 8.29 -37.72
N GLN A 26 2.38 8.89 -37.73
CA GLN A 26 1.42 8.81 -36.62
C GLN A 26 1.02 7.36 -36.28
N ILE A 27 1.06 6.45 -37.27
CA ILE A 27 0.77 5.02 -37.08
C ILE A 27 1.71 4.39 -36.05
N LEU A 28 3.02 4.67 -36.13
CA LEU A 28 4.01 4.11 -35.20
C LEU A 28 3.80 4.62 -33.76
N LYS A 29 3.44 5.90 -33.62
CA LYS A 29 3.09 6.48 -32.32
C LYS A 29 1.84 5.84 -31.72
N LEU A 30 0.83 5.59 -32.55
CA LEU A 30 -0.41 4.92 -32.14
C LEU A 30 -0.14 3.47 -31.73
N GLU A 31 0.65 2.73 -32.51
CA GLU A 31 1.04 1.35 -32.20
C GLU A 31 1.80 1.26 -30.87
N HIS A 32 2.82 2.11 -30.67
CA HIS A 32 3.56 2.17 -29.40
C HIS A 32 2.61 2.48 -28.23
N THR A 33 1.73 3.48 -28.37
CA THR A 33 0.80 3.88 -27.31
C THR A 33 -0.16 2.74 -26.94
N ASN A 34 -0.75 2.10 -27.95
CA ASN A 34 -1.66 0.96 -27.76
C ASN A 34 -0.94 -0.21 -27.11
N TYR A 35 0.26 -0.55 -27.57
CA TYR A 35 1.06 -1.63 -27.01
C TYR A 35 1.47 -1.35 -25.56
N ARG A 36 1.95 -0.14 -25.26
CA ARG A 36 2.28 0.29 -23.90
C ARG A 36 1.09 0.14 -22.97
N ASN A 37 -0.08 0.61 -23.38
CA ASN A 37 -1.29 0.56 -22.55
C ASN A 37 -1.73 -0.89 -22.31
N ARG A 38 -1.66 -1.77 -23.32
CA ARG A 38 -1.94 -3.21 -23.17
C ARG A 38 -0.95 -3.87 -22.21
N LEU A 39 0.34 -3.58 -22.34
CA LEU A 39 1.37 -4.14 -21.46
C LEU A 39 1.20 -3.67 -20.02
N SER A 40 0.90 -2.39 -19.79
CA SER A 40 0.60 -1.87 -18.46
C SER A 40 -0.57 -2.60 -17.80
N LYS A 41 -1.67 -2.83 -18.55
CA LYS A 41 -2.81 -3.62 -18.04
C LYS A 41 -2.39 -5.05 -17.69
N LEU A 42 -1.64 -5.70 -18.57
CA LEU A 42 -1.17 -7.07 -18.35
C LEU A 42 -0.28 -7.20 -17.11
N ILE A 43 0.62 -6.23 -16.89
CA ILE A 43 1.49 -6.20 -15.69
C ILE A 43 0.62 -6.11 -14.43
N ILE A 44 -0.31 -5.17 -14.38
CA ILE A 44 -1.21 -4.97 -13.23
C ILE A 44 -2.03 -6.24 -12.96
N GLU A 45 -2.61 -6.86 -14.00
CA GLU A 45 -3.38 -8.09 -13.86
C GLU A 45 -2.53 -9.27 -13.37
N THR A 46 -1.30 -9.38 -13.87
CA THR A 46 -0.37 -10.45 -13.48
C THR A 46 0.09 -10.27 -12.03
N GLU A 47 0.38 -9.04 -11.61
CA GLU A 47 0.74 -8.72 -10.22
C GLU A 47 -0.42 -9.03 -9.27
N LYS A 48 -1.63 -8.58 -9.62
CA LYS A 48 -2.84 -8.89 -8.85
C LYS A 48 -3.04 -10.40 -8.71
N LEU A 49 -2.94 -11.15 -9.81
CA LEU A 49 -3.09 -12.60 -9.80
C LEU A 49 -2.01 -13.27 -8.94
N TYR A 50 -0.77 -12.82 -9.02
CA TYR A 50 0.31 -13.32 -8.18
C TYR A 50 0.03 -13.08 -6.70
N LEU A 51 -0.36 -11.85 -6.32
CA LEU A 51 -0.69 -11.51 -4.94
C LEU A 51 -1.89 -12.33 -4.42
N GLN A 52 -2.95 -12.47 -5.22
CA GLN A 52 -4.11 -13.30 -4.86
C GLN A 52 -3.71 -14.75 -4.61
N ASN A 53 -2.92 -15.34 -5.50
CA ASN A 53 -2.43 -16.71 -5.34
C ASN A 53 -1.53 -16.86 -4.11
N TYR A 54 -0.69 -15.86 -3.84
CA TYR A 54 0.18 -15.86 -2.67
C TYR A 54 -0.64 -15.81 -1.37
N MET A 55 -1.61 -14.88 -1.29
CA MET A 55 -2.49 -14.74 -0.13
C MET A 55 -3.32 -16.00 0.11
N GLN A 56 -3.85 -16.62 -0.96
CA GLN A 56 -4.59 -17.87 -0.86
C GLN A 56 -3.74 -19.02 -0.33
N LYS A 57 -2.46 -19.11 -0.75
CA LYS A 57 -1.51 -20.11 -0.23
C LYS A 57 -1.18 -19.92 1.24
N GLN A 58 -1.20 -18.67 1.73
CA GLN A 58 -0.89 -18.32 3.12
C GLN A 58 -2.15 -18.13 3.98
N ALA A 59 -3.34 -18.46 3.48
CA ALA A 59 -4.61 -18.19 4.15
C ALA A 59 -4.74 -18.86 5.53
N SER A 60 -4.03 -19.98 5.75
CA SER A 60 -4.00 -20.69 7.04
C SER A 60 -3.09 -20.03 8.08
N SER A 61 -2.26 -19.04 7.70
CA SER A 61 -1.29 -18.39 8.58
C SER A 61 -1.40 -16.87 8.49
N SER A 62 -2.20 -16.29 9.39
CA SER A 62 -2.32 -14.83 9.55
C SER A 62 -0.95 -14.16 9.74
N LYS A 63 -0.05 -14.79 10.50
CA LYS A 63 1.33 -14.29 10.70
C LYS A 63 2.12 -14.19 9.39
N ALA A 64 2.05 -15.22 8.54
CA ALA A 64 2.77 -15.22 7.26
C ALA A 64 2.17 -14.19 6.29
N LEU A 65 0.84 -14.06 6.26
CA LEU A 65 0.14 -13.05 5.48
C LEU A 65 0.57 -11.63 5.88
N TRP A 66 0.49 -11.30 7.17
CA TRP A 66 0.89 -9.98 7.67
C TRP A 66 2.38 -9.71 7.52
N SER A 67 3.23 -10.72 7.68
CA SER A 67 4.66 -10.57 7.39
C SER A 67 4.92 -10.22 5.94
N TYR A 68 4.18 -10.82 5.01
CA TYR A 68 4.29 -10.52 3.59
C TYR A 68 3.75 -9.14 3.24
N VAL A 69 2.57 -8.77 3.78
CA VAL A 69 1.99 -7.43 3.62
C VAL A 69 2.94 -6.36 4.15
N ASN A 70 3.51 -6.57 5.34
CA ASN A 70 4.52 -5.67 5.89
C ASN A 70 5.76 -5.60 4.99
N ASN A 71 6.20 -6.71 4.39
CA ASN A 71 7.34 -6.69 3.48
C ASN A 71 7.08 -5.88 2.20
N ILE A 72 5.88 -5.98 1.61
CA ILE A 72 5.54 -5.23 0.38
C ILE A 72 5.19 -3.76 0.65
N CYS A 73 4.60 -3.43 1.79
CA CYS A 73 4.19 -2.07 2.13
C CYS A 73 5.31 -1.27 2.81
N ASN A 74 6.23 -1.92 3.51
CA ASN A 74 7.21 -1.29 4.39
C ASN A 74 8.62 -1.28 3.76
N ASN A 75 8.70 -0.93 2.47
CA ASN A 75 9.96 -0.74 1.78
C ASN A 75 10.58 0.59 2.29
N ASP A 76 11.65 0.47 3.08
CA ASP A 76 12.54 1.58 3.49
C ASP A 76 12.12 2.48 4.66
N TYR A 77 11.30 2.02 5.62
CA TYR A 77 11.44 2.55 6.98
C TYR A 77 12.69 1.96 7.60
N SER A 78 13.83 2.54 7.20
CA SER A 78 15.08 2.54 7.94
C SER A 78 14.76 2.57 9.43
N LYS A 79 15.47 1.73 10.19
CA LYS A 79 15.36 1.53 11.64
C LYS A 79 15.67 2.79 12.48
N SER A 80 15.51 4.00 11.95
CA SER A 80 15.35 5.20 12.77
C SER A 80 13.91 5.22 13.29
N GLN A 81 13.60 4.31 14.21
CA GLN A 81 12.50 4.56 15.13
C GLN A 81 12.92 5.73 16.01
N THR A 82 12.67 6.95 15.56
CA THR A 82 12.74 8.10 16.44
C THR A 82 11.54 7.97 17.36
N ALA A 83 11.77 7.47 18.58
CA ALA A 83 10.75 7.49 19.61
C ALA A 83 10.22 8.92 19.77
N VAL A 84 8.93 9.07 20.01
CA VAL A 84 8.33 10.38 20.30
C VAL A 84 8.99 10.91 21.56
N GLN A 85 9.79 11.98 21.43
CA GLN A 85 10.56 12.53 22.55
C GLN A 85 9.72 13.44 23.44
N GLN A 86 8.67 14.06 22.87
CA GLN A 86 7.82 15.01 23.56
C GLN A 86 6.37 14.88 23.06
N LEU A 87 5.41 15.00 23.98
CA LEU A 87 3.97 14.98 23.70
C LEU A 87 3.29 16.12 24.46
N GLU A 88 2.63 17.03 23.75
CA GLU A 88 1.78 18.03 24.39
C GLU A 88 0.37 17.46 24.63
N LYS A 89 -0.09 17.50 25.87
CA LYS A 89 -1.44 17.09 26.27
C LYS A 89 -2.06 18.18 27.13
N ASN A 90 -3.14 18.79 26.65
CA ASN A 90 -3.90 19.82 27.38
C ASN A 90 -3.01 20.99 27.91
N GLY A 91 -2.02 21.40 27.12
CA GLY A 91 -1.07 22.47 27.49
C GLY A 91 0.07 22.03 28.42
N GLN A 92 0.14 20.75 28.80
CA GLN A 92 1.28 20.17 29.52
C GLN A 92 2.18 19.41 28.55
N MET A 93 3.49 19.67 28.61
CA MET A 93 4.48 18.97 27.81
C MET A 93 5.00 17.75 28.59
N LEU A 94 4.80 16.56 28.03
CA LEU A 94 5.30 15.29 28.56
C LEU A 94 6.58 14.93 27.80
N GLU A 95 7.67 14.77 28.53
CA GLU A 95 8.98 14.40 27.95
C GLU A 95 9.43 13.00 28.40
N GLN A 96 8.78 12.45 29.44
CA GLN A 96 9.10 11.12 29.95
C GLN A 96 8.42 10.04 29.10
N GLU A 97 9.21 9.08 28.64
CA GLU A 97 8.75 7.99 27.77
C GLU A 97 7.57 7.22 28.38
N GLU A 98 7.63 6.92 29.68
CA GLU A 98 6.58 6.17 30.40
C GLU A 98 5.24 6.92 30.39
N GLU A 99 5.28 8.23 30.59
CA GLU A 99 4.09 9.10 30.60
C GLU A 99 3.50 9.23 29.18
N ILE A 100 4.35 9.34 28.17
CA ILE A 100 3.95 9.39 26.75
C ILE A 100 3.26 8.07 26.36
N VAL A 101 3.88 6.93 26.68
CA VAL A 101 3.32 5.60 26.40
C VAL A 101 2.00 5.39 27.15
N HIS A 102 1.94 5.77 28.43
CA HIS A 102 0.71 5.68 29.20
C HIS A 102 -0.40 6.54 28.60
N SER A 103 -0.08 7.76 28.18
CA SER A 103 -1.05 8.67 27.54
C SER A 103 -1.60 8.07 26.24
N PHE A 104 -0.75 7.50 25.38
CA PHE A 104 -1.21 6.82 24.16
C PHE A 104 -2.07 5.59 24.48
N LYS A 105 -1.66 4.78 25.46
CA LYS A 105 -2.43 3.62 25.89
C LYS A 105 -3.82 4.03 26.34
N VAL A 106 -3.93 5.04 27.22
CA VAL A 106 -5.22 5.54 27.71
C VAL A 106 -6.06 6.10 26.56
N PHE A 107 -5.48 6.91 25.69
CA PHE A 107 -6.17 7.47 24.53
C PHE A 107 -6.74 6.37 23.63
N PHE A 108 -5.90 5.49 23.06
CA PHE A 108 -6.36 4.51 22.08
C PHE A 108 -7.23 3.39 22.68
N SER A 109 -7.08 3.09 23.97
CA SER A 109 -7.96 2.14 24.67
C SER A 109 -9.32 2.74 25.05
N GLY A 110 -9.34 4.04 25.38
CA GLY A 110 -10.55 4.76 25.78
C GLY A 110 -11.41 5.25 24.62
N VAL A 111 -10.83 5.47 23.44
CA VAL A 111 -11.54 5.94 22.23
C VAL A 111 -12.80 5.12 21.93
N GLY A 112 -12.72 3.79 22.06
CA GLY A 112 -13.88 2.91 21.83
C GLY A 112 -15.02 3.17 22.81
N GLN A 113 -14.69 3.37 24.09
CA GLN A 113 -15.68 3.66 25.14
C GLN A 113 -16.28 5.06 24.93
N GLU A 114 -15.46 6.07 24.65
CA GLU A 114 -15.92 7.44 24.40
C GLU A 114 -16.88 7.54 23.22
N TYR A 115 -16.71 6.71 22.19
CA TYR A 115 -17.65 6.63 21.07
C TYR A 115 -18.89 5.81 21.41
N ALA A 116 -18.75 4.71 22.15
CA ALA A 116 -19.89 3.90 22.59
C ALA A 116 -20.85 4.70 23.47
N ASP A 117 -20.33 5.52 24.38
CA ASP A 117 -21.11 6.35 25.31
C ASP A 117 -21.87 7.49 24.59
N LYS A 118 -21.47 7.84 23.36
CA LYS A 118 -22.14 8.86 22.52
C LYS A 118 -23.21 8.28 21.59
N ILE A 119 -23.32 6.95 21.51
CA ILE A 119 -24.38 6.31 20.74
C ILE A 119 -25.62 6.25 21.63
N GLU A 120 -26.67 6.99 21.26
CA GLU A 120 -27.97 6.90 21.92
C GLU A 120 -28.48 5.46 21.83
N GLN A 121 -28.85 4.88 22.98
CA GLN A 121 -29.43 3.54 22.99
C GLN A 121 -30.81 3.60 22.35
N PRO A 122 -31.14 2.70 21.40
CA PRO A 122 -32.45 2.71 20.77
C PRO A 122 -33.52 2.47 21.82
N ASP A 123 -34.55 3.33 21.83
CA ASP A 123 -35.71 3.20 22.72
C ASP A 123 -36.26 1.78 22.65
N GLU A 124 -36.26 1.09 23.79
CA GLU A 124 -36.95 -0.19 23.93
C GLU A 124 -38.43 0.02 23.61
N TYR A 125 -38.87 -0.47 22.45
CA TYR A 125 -40.28 -0.54 22.10
C TYR A 125 -40.99 -1.42 23.14
N LYS A 126 -41.79 -0.77 24.01
CA LYS A 126 -42.74 -1.43 24.92
C LYS A 126 -43.95 -1.98 24.19
#